data_AF-A0A0B8N7A6-F1
#
_entry.id   AF-A0A0B8N7A6-F1
#
_cell.length_a   1.000
_cell.length_b   1.000
_cell.length_c   1.000
_cell.angle_alpha   90.00
_cell.angle_beta   90.00
_cell.angle_gamma   90.00
#
_symmetry.space_group_name_H-M   'P 1'
#
loop_
_entity.id
_entity.type
_entity.pdbx_description
1 polymer ?
#
loop_
_entity_poly.entity_id
_entity_poly.type
_entity_poly.pdbx_seq_one_letter_code
_entity_poly.pdbx_strand_id
1 'polypeptide(L)'
;MNAMKRTMVGIAAATLVASGGLMGAQTAQAQPPGYCSVTPVWGTSAYSQCGLGVWHQVHITCWSWWNWWSSYDRWGNVAWGPTHSQANCDLPFTLQTWTVVTWGWQW
;
A
#
# COMPACT_ATOMS: atom_id res chain seq x y z
N MET A 1 -7.64 48.28 -22.42
CA MET A 1 -7.90 46.85 -22.73
C MET A 1 -6.78 46.01 -22.13
N ASN A 2 -6.86 45.58 -20.87
CA ASN A 2 -5.79 44.78 -20.23
C ASN A 2 -6.30 43.78 -19.16
N ALA A 3 -7.59 43.49 -19.11
CA ALA A 3 -8.19 42.62 -18.09
C ALA A 3 -8.38 41.15 -18.53
N MET A 4 -7.94 40.77 -19.73
CA MET A 4 -8.32 39.50 -20.38
C MET A 4 -7.26 38.39 -20.29
N LYS A 5 -6.26 38.50 -19.39
CA LYS A 5 -5.15 37.52 -19.28
C LYS A 5 -5.14 36.67 -18.01
N ARG A 6 -6.04 36.86 -17.05
CA ARG A 6 -5.99 36.14 -15.76
C ARG A 6 -7.01 35.00 -15.58
N THR A 7 -7.82 34.73 -16.59
CA THR A 7 -8.98 33.82 -16.44
C THR A 7 -8.82 32.51 -17.22
N MET A 8 -7.60 31.93 -17.22
CA MET A 8 -7.35 30.62 -17.87
C MET A 8 -6.64 29.59 -16.97
N VAL A 9 -6.33 29.94 -15.72
CA VAL A 9 -5.64 29.01 -14.79
C VAL A 9 -6.64 28.21 -13.93
N GLY A 10 -7.93 28.52 -13.98
CA GLY A 10 -8.94 27.94 -13.07
C GLY A 10 -9.57 26.61 -13.49
N ILE A 11 -9.41 26.15 -14.73
CA ILE A 11 -10.19 25.00 -15.25
C ILE A 11 -9.46 23.66 -15.11
N ALA A 12 -8.14 23.64 -14.87
CA ALA A 12 -7.38 22.41 -14.71
C ALA A 12 -7.63 21.67 -13.38
N ALA A 13 -8.14 22.35 -12.34
CA ALA A 13 -8.38 21.73 -11.05
C ALA A 13 -9.63 20.84 -11.00
N ALA A 14 -10.61 21.08 -11.89
CA ALA A 14 -11.88 20.36 -11.86
C ALA A 14 -11.81 18.98 -12.54
N THR A 15 -10.90 18.77 -13.49
CA THR A 15 -10.73 17.47 -14.17
C THR A 15 -9.93 16.46 -13.36
N LEU A 16 -9.16 16.89 -12.37
CA LEU A 16 -8.46 16.00 -11.43
C LEU A 16 -9.42 15.26 -10.47
N VAL A 17 -10.66 15.74 -10.31
CA VAL A 17 -11.67 15.08 -9.47
C VAL A 17 -12.41 13.97 -10.24
N ALA A 18 -12.42 14.03 -11.59
CA ALA A 18 -13.14 13.06 -12.43
C ALA A 18 -12.33 11.79 -12.76
N SER A 19 -11.02 11.75 -12.50
CA SER A 19 -10.25 10.50 -12.52
C SER A 19 -10.40 9.68 -11.23
N GLY A 20 -11.25 10.10 -10.29
CA GLY A 20 -11.60 9.38 -9.07
C GLY A 20 -12.40 8.08 -9.26
N GLY A 21 -12.46 7.52 -10.47
CA GLY A 21 -13.32 6.38 -10.81
C GLY A 21 -12.63 5.07 -11.21
N LEU A 22 -11.31 5.05 -11.47
CA LEU A 22 -10.62 3.83 -11.97
C LEU A 22 -9.35 3.44 -11.23
N MET A 23 -9.13 3.98 -10.02
CA MET A 23 -8.17 3.40 -9.07
C MET A 23 -8.93 2.82 -7.87
N GLY A 24 -10.05 2.17 -8.16
CA GLY A 24 -10.52 1.05 -7.34
C GLY A 24 -9.56 -0.11 -7.54
N ALA A 25 -8.29 0.05 -7.16
CA ALA A 25 -7.50 -1.08 -6.76
C ALA A 25 -8.22 -1.59 -5.51
N GLN A 26 -9.19 -2.48 -5.70
CA GLN A 26 -9.61 -3.39 -4.66
C GLN A 26 -8.30 -4.04 -4.22
N THR A 27 -7.78 -3.58 -3.10
CA THR A 27 -6.52 -4.06 -2.55
C THR A 27 -6.77 -5.51 -2.24
N ALA A 28 -6.33 -6.39 -3.14
CA ALA A 28 -6.60 -7.81 -3.06
C ALA A 28 -5.97 -8.32 -1.75
N GLN A 29 -6.80 -8.46 -0.73
CA GLN A 29 -6.41 -9.00 0.56
C GLN A 29 -6.26 -10.51 0.39
N ALA A 30 -5.02 -10.96 0.28
CA ALA A 30 -4.71 -12.32 0.66
C ALA A 30 -4.79 -12.37 2.20
N GLN A 31 -5.98 -12.67 2.73
CA GLN A 31 -6.15 -12.97 4.14
C GLN A 31 -5.26 -14.19 4.44
N PRO A 32 -4.22 -14.05 5.27
CA PRO A 32 -3.34 -15.17 5.60
C PRO A 32 -4.11 -16.24 6.39
N PRO A 33 -3.60 -17.49 6.45
CA PRO A 33 -4.20 -18.56 7.26
C PRO A 33 -4.47 -18.05 8.67
N GLY A 34 -5.67 -18.37 9.20
CA GLY A 34 -6.48 -17.61 10.18
C GLY A 34 -5.89 -17.20 11.55
N TYR A 35 -4.57 -17.14 11.67
CA TYR A 35 -3.81 -16.72 12.85
C TYR A 35 -2.95 -15.49 12.62
N CYS A 36 -2.88 -14.97 11.40
CA CYS A 36 -2.15 -13.74 11.08
C CYS A 36 -3.11 -12.65 10.64
N SER A 37 -2.80 -11.41 11.01
CA SER A 37 -3.45 -10.22 10.46
C SER A 37 -2.40 -9.40 9.73
N VAL A 38 -2.82 -8.79 8.62
CA VAL A 38 -2.03 -7.78 7.93
C VAL A 38 -2.90 -6.53 7.82
N THR A 39 -2.37 -5.41 8.29
CA THR A 39 -3.12 -4.16 8.40
C THR A 39 -2.38 -3.07 7.66
N PRO A 40 -3.02 -2.44 6.65
CA PRO A 40 -2.45 -1.27 5.99
C PRO A 40 -2.57 -0.05 6.90
N VAL A 41 -1.63 0.88 6.75
CA VAL A 41 -1.54 2.12 7.50
C VAL A 41 -1.46 3.25 6.48
N TRP A 42 -2.58 3.97 6.34
CA TRP A 42 -2.70 5.20 5.54
C TRP A 42 -2.16 5.09 4.10
N GLY A 43 -2.34 3.94 3.44
CA GLY A 43 -1.86 3.71 2.08
C GLY A 43 -0.34 3.90 1.90
N THR A 44 0.43 3.80 2.98
CA THR A 44 1.87 4.09 3.00
C THR A 44 2.66 2.91 3.52
N SER A 45 2.14 2.21 4.52
CA SER A 45 2.79 1.05 5.10
C SER A 45 1.80 -0.06 5.37
N ALA A 46 2.31 -1.24 5.63
CA ALA A 46 1.51 -2.31 6.21
C ALA A 46 2.32 -2.99 7.30
N TYR A 47 1.62 -3.45 8.32
CA TYR A 47 2.21 -4.31 9.32
C TYR A 47 1.48 -5.64 9.39
N SER A 48 2.18 -6.67 9.84
CA SER A 48 1.59 -7.96 10.17
C SER A 48 1.90 -8.35 11.60
N GLN A 49 0.95 -9.07 12.20
CA GLN A 49 1.06 -9.68 13.53
C GLN A 49 0.39 -11.06 13.47
N CYS A 50 1.00 -12.06 14.09
CA CYS A 50 0.45 -13.42 14.14
C CYS A 50 0.22 -13.87 15.58
N GLY A 51 -0.88 -14.57 15.87
CA GLY A 51 -1.21 -15.03 17.22
C GLY A 51 -0.44 -16.28 17.67
N LEU A 52 0.03 -17.11 16.74
CA LEU A 52 0.71 -18.39 17.02
C LEU A 52 2.21 -18.30 16.74
N GLY A 53 3.00 -19.28 17.20
CA GLY A 53 4.46 -19.36 17.01
C GLY A 53 4.94 -19.62 15.57
N VAL A 54 4.44 -18.85 14.60
CA VAL A 54 4.84 -18.87 13.20
C VAL A 54 5.83 -17.74 12.93
N TRP A 55 6.78 -17.99 12.04
CA TRP A 55 7.57 -16.90 11.48
C TRP A 55 6.76 -16.22 10.40
N HIS A 56 6.83 -14.90 10.35
CA HIS A 56 6.09 -14.12 9.39
C HIS A 56 6.85 -12.87 9.00
N GLN A 57 6.55 -12.38 7.80
CA GLN A 57 7.08 -11.14 7.26
C GLN A 57 6.04 -10.50 6.36
N VAL A 58 5.83 -9.20 6.54
CA VAL A 58 4.99 -8.43 5.63
C VAL A 58 5.74 -8.17 4.33
N HIS A 59 5.05 -8.37 3.22
CA HIS A 59 5.47 -8.04 1.88
C HIS A 59 4.49 -7.03 1.29
N ILE A 60 5.00 -5.87 0.89
CA ILE A 60 4.20 -4.82 0.29
C ILE A 60 4.70 -4.52 -1.12
N THR A 61 3.77 -4.22 -2.02
CA THR A 61 4.08 -3.64 -3.32
C THR A 61 3.69 -2.18 -3.31
N CYS A 62 4.62 -1.32 -3.71
CA CYS A 62 4.48 0.11 -3.75
C CYS A 62 4.57 0.61 -5.19
N TRP A 63 3.86 1.68 -5.49
CA TRP A 63 3.89 2.34 -6.79
C TRP A 63 5.07 3.32 -6.90
N SER A 64 5.76 3.30 -8.03
CA SER A 64 6.80 4.28 -8.36
C SER A 64 6.18 5.53 -8.99
N TRP A 65 6.15 6.64 -8.26
CA TRP A 65 5.58 7.89 -8.80
C TRP A 65 6.29 8.45 -10.05
N TRP A 66 7.58 8.13 -10.22
CA TRP A 66 8.38 8.57 -11.38
C TRP A 66 8.15 7.73 -12.64
N ASN A 67 7.47 6.58 -12.53
CA ASN A 67 7.13 5.74 -13.66
C ASN A 67 5.77 5.07 -13.40
N TRP A 68 4.74 5.58 -14.07
CA TRP A 68 3.34 5.23 -13.79
C TRP A 68 3.03 3.73 -13.93
N TRP A 69 3.86 2.99 -14.66
CA TRP A 69 3.72 1.54 -14.91
C TRP A 69 4.66 0.69 -14.06
N SER A 70 5.41 1.30 -13.16
CA SER A 70 6.42 0.62 -12.35
C SER A 70 5.93 0.51 -10.91
N SER A 71 6.14 -0.68 -10.37
CA SER A 71 5.96 -0.96 -8.96
C SER A 71 7.24 -1.57 -8.41
N TYR A 72 7.46 -1.40 -7.12
CA TYR A 72 8.59 -2.00 -6.42
C TYR A 72 8.10 -2.68 -5.14
N ASP A 73 8.75 -3.77 -4.80
CA ASP A 73 8.43 -4.56 -3.62
C ASP A 73 9.30 -4.16 -2.44
N ARG A 74 8.72 -4.18 -1.24
CA ARG A 74 9.43 -4.01 0.03
C ARG A 74 9.01 -5.07 1.01
N TRP A 75 9.99 -5.53 1.76
CA TRP A 75 9.82 -6.55 2.78
C TRP A 75 10.08 -5.95 4.16
N GLY A 76 9.25 -6.33 5.12
CA GLY A 76 9.42 -5.93 6.50
C GLY A 76 10.51 -6.72 7.20
N ASN A 77 10.67 -6.50 8.50
CA ASN A 77 11.48 -7.38 9.33
C ASN A 77 10.83 -8.77 9.46
N VAL A 78 11.64 -9.82 9.53
CA VAL A 78 11.14 -11.16 9.89
C VAL A 78 10.82 -11.15 11.39
N ALA A 79 9.60 -11.56 11.74
CA ALA A 79 9.08 -11.54 13.10
C ALA A 79 8.51 -12.92 13.48
N TRP A 80 8.55 -13.25 14.78
CA TRP A 80 8.01 -14.51 15.29
C TRP A 80 6.77 -14.26 16.16
N GLY A 81 5.71 -15.02 15.89
CA GLY A 81 4.45 -14.97 16.59
C GLY A 81 3.85 -13.57 16.74
N PRO A 82 3.54 -13.09 17.96
CA PRO A 82 2.86 -11.81 18.17
C PRO A 82 3.74 -10.59 17.91
N THR A 83 4.99 -10.81 17.51
CA THR A 83 5.93 -9.74 17.19
C THR A 83 5.48 -8.97 15.95
N HIS A 84 5.71 -7.67 15.95
CA HIS A 84 5.32 -6.79 14.86
C HIS A 84 6.32 -6.87 13.68
N SER A 85 5.83 -7.13 12.48
CA SER A 85 6.58 -6.99 11.21
C SER A 85 6.02 -5.85 10.39
N GLN A 86 6.83 -4.85 10.01
CA GLN A 86 6.37 -3.67 9.27
C GLN A 86 7.24 -3.37 8.05
N ALA A 87 6.59 -2.95 6.95
CA ALA A 87 7.22 -2.37 5.77
C ALA A 87 6.52 -1.08 5.36
N ASN A 88 7.29 -0.13 4.82
CA ASN A 88 6.81 1.18 4.40
C ASN A 88 7.24 1.47 2.96
N CYS A 89 6.34 2.05 2.17
CA CYS A 89 6.67 2.68 0.90
C CYS A 89 7.42 4.00 1.15
N ASP A 90 8.18 4.45 0.15
CA ASP A 90 8.92 5.73 0.24
C ASP A 90 8.01 6.95 0.23
N LEU A 91 6.76 6.78 -0.22
CA LEU A 91 5.82 7.86 -0.44
C LEU A 91 4.43 7.52 0.09
N PRO A 92 3.70 8.52 0.60
CA PRO A 92 2.35 8.31 1.06
C PRO A 92 1.42 7.97 -0.11
N PHE A 93 0.40 7.16 0.17
CA PHE A 93 -0.61 6.72 -0.80
C PHE A 93 -0.07 5.93 -2.01
N THR A 94 1.13 5.38 -1.90
CA THR A 94 1.73 4.53 -2.96
C THR A 94 1.59 3.04 -2.68
N LEU A 95 1.06 2.63 -1.54
CA LEU A 95 0.81 1.22 -1.22
C LEU A 95 -0.25 0.64 -2.15
N GLN A 96 0.11 -0.39 -2.91
CA GLN A 96 -0.78 -1.07 -3.84
C GLN A 96 -1.29 -2.39 -3.27
N THR A 97 -0.37 -3.22 -2.78
CA THR A 97 -0.69 -4.52 -2.19
C THR A 97 0.07 -4.69 -0.88
N TRP A 98 -0.51 -5.49 0.01
CA TRP A 98 0.15 -5.91 1.23
C TRP A 98 -0.29 -7.33 1.52
N THR A 99 0.69 -8.18 1.71
CA THR A 99 0.53 -9.60 1.97
C THR A 99 1.43 -9.96 3.13
N VAL A 100 1.10 -11.01 3.86
CA VAL A 100 2.03 -11.58 4.83
C VAL A 100 2.42 -12.95 4.35
N VAL A 101 3.72 -13.17 4.33
CA VAL A 101 4.30 -14.48 4.04
C VAL A 101 4.61 -15.11 5.39
N THR A 102 4.15 -16.34 5.58
CA THR A 102 4.34 -17.09 6.82
C THR A 102 5.16 -18.34 6.52
N TRP A 103 6.05 -18.70 7.44
CA TRP A 103 6.88 -19.89 7.34
C TRP A 103 7.06 -20.54 8.70
N GLY A 104 7.18 -21.87 8.68
CA GLY A 104 7.26 -22.68 9.89
C GLY A 104 5.95 -23.43 10.17
N TRP A 105 6.09 -24.75 10.18
CA TRP A 105 5.13 -25.80 10.56
C TRP A 105 3.69 -25.62 10.09
N GLN A 106 3.44 -26.12 8.86
CA GLN A 106 2.13 -26.61 8.43
C GLN A 106 1.72 -27.74 9.39
N TRP A 107 0.57 -27.62 10.03
CA TRP A 107 -0.16 -28.76 10.60
C TRP A 107 -1.18 -29.24 9.57
#